data_AF-A0A3D6C1N0-F1
#
_entry.id   AF-A0A3D6C1N0-F1
#
_cell.length_a   1.000
_cell.length_b   1.000
_cell.length_c   1.000
_cell.angle_alpha   90.00
_cell.angle_beta   90.00
_cell.angle_gamma   90.00
#
_symmetry.space_group_name_H-M   'P 1'
#
loop_
_entity.id
_entity.type
_entity.pdbx_description
1 polymer ?
#
loop_
_entity_poly.entity_id
_entity_poly.type
_entity_poly.pdbx_seq_one_letter_code
_entity_poly.pdbx_strand_id
1 'polypeptide(L)' 'MDMNQTVEVANPDMKEYQIYTTIDENPFCFVGKYRRDLETSNWHYYEKESGEICHFRKDHMVAVFGDDAESIKKSQST' A
#
# COMPACT_ATOMS: atom_id res chain seq x y z
N MET A 1 -9.10 -40.09 5.16
CA MET A 1 -9.80 -38.83 5.51
C MET A 1 -8.82 -37.73 5.20
N ASP A 2 -8.89 -37.24 3.98
CA ASP A 2 -7.93 -36.32 3.39
C ASP A 2 -8.07 -34.95 4.05
N MET A 3 -7.00 -34.53 4.71
CA MET A 3 -6.86 -33.21 5.30
C MET A 3 -6.66 -32.21 4.17
N ASN A 4 -7.75 -31.64 3.66
CA ASN A 4 -7.70 -30.43 2.83
C ASN A 4 -7.23 -29.27 3.72
N GLN A 5 -5.92 -29.15 3.88
CA GLN A 5 -5.29 -27.96 4.42
C GLN A 5 -5.43 -26.87 3.34
N THR A 6 -6.45 -26.02 3.49
CA THR A 6 -6.59 -24.79 2.72
C THR A 6 -5.39 -23.92 3.06
N VAL A 7 -4.31 -24.04 2.28
CA VAL A 7 -3.19 -23.11 2.34
C VAL A 7 -3.76 -21.77 1.92
N GLU A 8 -3.95 -20.88 2.89
CA GLU A 8 -4.19 -19.46 2.69
C GLU A 8 -3.00 -18.96 1.88
N VAL A 9 -3.17 -18.91 0.56
CA VAL A 9 -2.14 -18.46 -0.37
C VAL A 9 -2.00 -16.97 -0.09
N ALA A 10 -1.02 -16.62 0.75
CA ALA A 10 -0.60 -15.24 0.92
C ALA A 10 -0.37 -14.69 -0.49
N ASN A 11 -1.21 -13.73 -0.91
CA ASN A 11 -1.14 -13.19 -2.25
C ASN A 11 0.26 -12.59 -2.42
N PRO A 12 1.09 -13.07 -3.35
CA PRO A 12 2.50 -12.65 -3.44
C PRO A 12 2.68 -11.17 -3.79
N ASP A 13 1.59 -10.48 -4.13
CA ASP A 13 1.54 -9.07 -4.48
C ASP A 13 1.14 -8.16 -3.30
N MET A 14 0.79 -8.74 -2.15
CA MET A 14 0.50 -8.00 -0.93
C MET A 14 1.78 -7.72 -0.15
N LYS A 15 1.96 -6.47 0.25
CA LYS A 15 3.09 -5.97 1.04
C LYS A 15 2.55 -5.23 2.25
N GLU A 16 3.33 -5.23 3.33
CA GLU A 16 3.07 -4.35 4.46
C GLU A 16 3.42 -2.92 4.07
N TYR A 17 2.43 -2.03 4.17
CA TYR A 17 2.58 -0.60 3.95
C TYR A 17 2.47 0.15 5.28
N GLN A 18 3.36 1.11 5.44
CA GLN A 18 3.36 2.09 6.51
C GLN A 18 3.32 3.48 5.87
N ILE A 19 2.16 4.15 5.96
CA ILE A 19 1.91 5.44 5.34
C ILE A 19 1.88 6.53 6.41
N TYR A 20 2.77 7.50 6.29
CA TYR A 20 2.81 8.69 7.13
C TYR A 20 2.08 9.83 6.42
N THR A 21 1.13 10.47 7.10
CA THR A 21 0.43 11.63 6.57
C THR A 21 0.81 12.90 7.33
N THR A 22 0.46 14.06 6.78
CA THR A 22 0.63 15.36 7.45
C THR A 22 -0.44 15.63 8.52
N ILE A 23 -1.50 14.84 8.54
CA ILE A 23 -2.67 15.04 9.42
C ILE A 23 -2.48 14.27 10.73
N ASP A 24 -1.87 13.08 10.67
CA ASP A 24 -1.73 12.17 11.80
C ASP A 24 -0.26 11.95 12.15
N GLU A 25 0.08 12.08 13.44
CA GLU A 25 1.43 11.77 13.95
C GLU A 25 1.74 10.27 13.93
N ASN A 26 0.70 9.42 13.86
CA ASN A 26 0.85 7.97 13.82
C ASN A 26 0.76 7.44 12.39
N PRO A 27 1.68 6.54 11.99
CA PRO A 27 1.62 5.95 10.67
C PRO A 27 0.42 5.01 10.52
N PHE A 28 -0.19 5.04 9.35
CA PHE A 28 -1.22 4.09 8.95
C PHE A 28 -0.57 2.81 8.42
N CYS A 29 -0.57 1.75 9.23
CA CYS A 29 0.03 0.46 8.91
C CYS A 29 -1.03 -0.54 8.43
N PHE A 30 -0.84 -1.18 7.28
CA PHE A 30 -1.72 -2.24 6.78
C PHE A 30 -1.01 -3.14 5.77
N VAL A 31 -1.48 -4.38 5.65
CA VAL A 31 -1.08 -5.28 4.55
C VAL A 31 -2.02 -5.07 3.38
N GLY A 32 -1.44 -4.79 2.21
CA GLY A 32 -2.22 -4.55 1.01
C GLY A 32 -1.40 -4.53 -0.27
N LYS A 33 -2.05 -4.20 -1.37
CA LYS A 33 -1.47 -4.11 -2.72
C LYS A 33 -1.60 -2.69 -3.21
N TYR A 34 -0.54 -2.14 -3.78
CA TYR A 34 -0.61 -0.82 -4.39
C TYR A 34 -1.28 -0.89 -5.78
N ARG A 35 -2.44 -0.23 -5.93
CA ARG A 35 -3.26 -0.20 -7.15
C ARG A 35 -2.88 0.98 -8.04
N ARG A 36 -1.72 0.87 -8.70
CA ARG A 36 -1.23 1.88 -9.67
C ARG A 36 -2.18 2.10 -10.83
N ASP A 37 -2.98 1.09 -11.18
CA ASP A 37 -4.00 1.16 -12.22
C ASP A 37 -5.11 2.18 -11.92
N LEU A 38 -5.34 2.47 -10.63
CA LEU A 38 -6.32 3.45 -10.16
C LEU A 38 -5.68 4.80 -9.83
N GLU A 39 -4.36 4.95 -9.96
CA GLU A 39 -3.64 6.16 -9.56
C GLU A 39 -4.14 7.37 -10.35
N THR A 40 -4.45 8.45 -9.63
CA THR A 40 -4.75 9.74 -10.24
C THR A 40 -3.66 10.74 -9.91
N SER A 41 -3.70 11.93 -10.51
CA SER A 41 -2.72 12.99 -10.25
C SER A 41 -2.62 13.36 -8.76
N ASN A 42 -3.67 13.15 -7.97
CA ASN A 42 -3.76 13.59 -6.57
C ASN A 42 -3.90 12.45 -5.55
N TRP A 43 -4.11 11.20 -5.98
CA TRP A 43 -4.44 10.09 -5.08
C TRP A 43 -3.65 8.83 -5.38
N HIS A 44 -3.17 8.17 -4.32
CA HIS A 44 -2.67 6.80 -4.32
C HIS A 44 -3.75 5.86 -3.78
N TYR A 45 -3.95 4.72 -4.43
CA TYR A 45 -4.95 3.72 -4.04
C TYR A 45 -4.28 2.41 -3.63
N TYR A 46 -4.72 1.84 -2.52
CA TYR A 46 -4.21 0.58 -1.99
C TYR A 46 -5.38 -0.35 -1.67
N GLU A 47 -5.25 -1.61 -2.03
CA GLU A 47 -6.23 -2.65 -1.75
C GLU A 47 -5.75 -3.50 -0.57
N LYS A 48 -6.48 -3.52 0.53
CA LYS A 48 -6.18 -4.34 1.70
C LYS A 48 -6.49 -5.82 1.43
N GLU A 49 -5.95 -6.69 2.27
CA GLU A 49 -6.28 -8.14 2.22
C GLU A 49 -7.79 -8.42 2.33
N SER A 50 -8.52 -7.59 3.10
CA SER A 50 -9.98 -7.67 3.23
C SER A 50 -10.75 -7.28 1.95
N GLY A 51 -10.08 -6.82 0.89
CA GLY A 51 -10.69 -6.29 -0.33
C GLY A 51 -11.12 -4.82 -0.21
N GLU A 52 -10.86 -4.15 0.91
CA GLU A 52 -11.14 -2.74 1.11
C GLU A 52 -10.12 -1.87 0.35
N ILE A 53 -10.61 -0.85 -0.39
CA ILE A 53 -9.75 0.11 -1.09
C ILE A 53 -9.54 1.35 -0.23
N CYS A 54 -8.32 1.56 0.22
CA CYS A 54 -7.86 2.80 0.83
C CYS A 54 -7.31 3.75 -0.22
N HIS A 55 -7.50 5.04 -0.01
CA HIS A 55 -6.96 6.08 -0.87
C HIS A 55 -6.35 7.20 -0.03
N PHE A 56 -5.15 7.63 -0.42
CA PHE A 56 -4.38 8.64 0.27
C PHE A 56 -4.03 9.76 -0.69
N ARG A 57 -4.20 11.00 -0.25
CA ARG A 57 -3.91 12.17 -1.07
C ARG A 57 -2.40 12.40 -1.10
N LYS A 58 -1.81 12.49 -2.30
CA LYS A 58 -0.35 12.61 -2.49
C LYS A 58 0.25 13.78 -1.72
N ASP A 59 -0.42 14.92 -1.76
CA ASP A 59 -0.01 16.16 -1.07
C ASP A 59 0.05 16.02 0.46
N HIS A 60 -0.74 15.10 1.02
CA HIS A 60 -0.78 14.85 2.46
C HIS A 60 0.09 13.66 2.86
N MET A 61 0.73 12.97 1.93
CA MET A 61 1.60 11.82 2.23
C MET A 61 3.04 12.30 2.40
N VAL A 62 3.59 12.08 3.58
CA VAL A 62 4.96 12.49 3.94
C VAL A 62 5.95 11.39 3.58
N ALA A 63 5.60 10.14 3.87
CA ALA A 63 6.43 8.99 3.57
C ALA A 63 5.58 7.73 3.40
N VAL A 64 6.06 6.81 2.57
CA VAL A 64 5.47 5.48 2.38
C VAL A 64 6.59 4.47 2.47
N PHE A 65 6.47 3.52 3.39
CA PHE A 65 7.37 2.38 3.50
C PHE A 65 6.57 1.12 3.16
N GLY A 66 6.99 0.35 2.17
CA GLY A 66 6.24 -0.82 1.67
C GLY A 66 6.35 -1.03 0.17
N ASP A 67 6.74 0.01 -0.58
CA ASP A 67 7.27 -0.15 -1.94
C ASP A 67 8.78 -0.43 -1.84
N ASP A 68 9.33 -1.27 -2.72
CA ASP A 68 10.78 -1.46 -2.80
C ASP A 68 11.43 -0.08 -2.91
N ALA A 69 12.37 0.23 -2.01
CA ALA A 69 12.95 1.56 -1.78
C ALA A 69 13.48 2.29 -3.05
N GLU A 70 13.54 1.59 -4.19
CA GLU A 70 13.88 2.09 -5.52
C GLU A 70 12.82 3.03 -6.14
N SER A 71 11.52 2.89 -5.81
CA SER A 71 10.47 3.73 -6.43
C SER A 71 10.44 5.17 -5.90
N ILE A 72 10.91 5.42 -4.67
CA ILE A 72 10.85 6.75 -4.03
C ILE A 72 11.83 7.73 -4.68
N LYS A 73 12.92 7.25 -5.29
CA LYS A 73 13.91 8.09 -5.97
C LYS A 73 13.40 8.74 -7.26
N LYS A 74 12.32 8.23 -7.86
CA LYS A 74 11.84 8.73 -9.16
C LYS A 74 10.98 9.99 -9.05
N SER A 75 10.41 10.27 -7.88
CA SER A 75 9.47 11.39 -7.67
C SER A 75 10.14 12.67 -7.13
N GLN A 76 11.44 12.66 -6.84
CA GLN A 76 12.20 13.84 -6.37
C GLN A 76 13.23 14.37 -7.40
N SER A 77 13.20 13.88 -8.64
CA SER A 77 14.09 14.33 -9.71
C SER A 77 13.31 15.02 -10.84
N THR A 78 12.76 16.22 -10.60
CA THR A 78 12.50 17.23 -11.65
C THR A 78 12.49 18.61 -11.03
#